data_AF-A0A0M1JF08-F1
#
_entry.id   AF-A0A0M1JF08-F1
#
_cell.length_a   1.000
_cell.length_b   1.000
_cell.length_c   1.000
_cell.angle_alpha   90.00
_cell.angle_beta   90.00
_cell.angle_gamma   90.00
#
_symmetry.space_group_name_H-M   'P 1'
#
loop_
_entity.id
_entity.type
_entity.pdbx_description
1 polymer ?
#
loop_
_entity_poly.entity_id
_entity_poly.type
_entity_poly.pdbx_seq_one_letter_code
_entity_poly.pdbx_strand_id
1 'polypeptide(L)'
;MYKALYHPQIKKDLKKIDPSIREIIKTQHIPILLLNPKLGEKLKGDLQGTNSYHFTESKQQFRIAYVTDEETNTIYIQMIAKRGNFYNLLKKRDRAQ
;
A
#
# COMPACT_ATOMS: atom_id res chain seq x y z
N MET A 1 9.18 15.86 0.80
CA MET A 1 8.21 15.09 -0.03
C MET A 1 8.84 13.73 -0.27
N TYR A 2 8.17 12.64 0.09
CA TYR A 2 8.75 11.30 -0.01
C TYR A 2 8.76 10.81 -1.46
N LYS A 3 9.67 9.90 -1.81
CA LYS A 3 9.70 9.20 -3.10
C LYS A 3 8.87 7.92 -3.02
N ALA A 4 8.11 7.57 -4.05
CA ALA A 4 7.38 6.32 -4.11
C ALA A 4 8.18 5.26 -4.88
N LEU A 5 8.50 4.15 -4.23
CA LEU A 5 9.00 2.94 -4.89
C LEU A 5 7.92 1.86 -4.85
N TYR A 6 7.80 1.11 -5.94
CA TYR A 6 6.74 0.13 -6.11
C TYR A 6 7.33 -1.26 -6.24
N HIS A 7 6.82 -2.19 -5.45
CA HIS A 7 7.15 -3.60 -5.64
C HIS A 7 6.72 -4.06 -7.07
N PRO A 8 7.49 -4.89 -7.77
CA PRO A 8 7.21 -5.29 -9.16
C PRO A 8 5.81 -5.91 -9.34
N GLN A 9 5.29 -6.57 -8.31
CA GLN A 9 3.95 -7.17 -8.32
C GLN A 9 2.80 -6.16 -8.20
N ILE A 10 3.05 -4.89 -7.87
CA ILE A 10 2.02 -3.84 -7.81
C ILE A 10 1.28 -3.71 -9.14
N LYS A 11 1.96 -3.94 -10.27
CA LYS A 11 1.31 -3.97 -11.58
C LYS A 11 0.23 -5.03 -11.67
N LYS A 12 0.44 -6.22 -11.08
CA LYS A 12 -0.55 -7.31 -11.04
C LYS A 12 -1.68 -6.99 -10.06
N ASP A 13 -1.37 -6.35 -8.94
CA ASP A 13 -2.36 -5.95 -7.95
C ASP A 13 -3.32 -4.90 -8.51
N LEU A 14 -2.78 -3.83 -9.11
CA LEU A 14 -3.57 -2.77 -9.72
C LEU A 14 -4.40 -3.27 -10.92
N LYS A 15 -3.97 -4.33 -11.61
CA LYS A 15 -4.78 -4.96 -12.68
C LYS A 15 -6.05 -5.63 -12.17
N LYS A 16 -6.11 -6.01 -10.88
CA LYS A 16 -7.31 -6.60 -10.25
C LYS A 16 -8.26 -5.55 -9.70
N ILE A 17 -7.88 -4.27 -9.80
CA ILE A 17 -8.65 -3.13 -9.33
C ILE A 17 -9.20 -2.43 -10.56
N ASP A 18 -10.42 -1.90 -10.43
CA ASP A 18 -11.07 -1.15 -11.49
C ASP A 18 -10.19 0.03 -11.95
N PRO A 19 -10.13 0.30 -13.27
CA PRO A 19 -9.29 1.36 -13.82
C PRO A 19 -9.58 2.74 -13.20
N SER A 20 -10.84 3.07 -12.93
CA SER A 20 -11.23 4.34 -12.28
C SER A 20 -10.65 4.45 -10.87
N ILE A 21 -10.72 3.37 -10.08
CA ILE A 21 -10.17 3.34 -8.71
C ILE A 21 -8.63 3.39 -8.74
N ARG A 22 -8.01 2.72 -9.71
CA ARG A 22 -6.55 2.77 -9.91
C ARG A 22 -6.07 4.20 -10.15
N GLU A 23 -6.83 4.98 -10.91
CA GLU A 23 -6.51 6.38 -11.15
C GLU A 23 -6.60 7.18 -9.86
N ILE A 24 -7.71 7.07 -9.12
CA ILE A 24 -7.89 7.72 -7.80
C ILE A 24 -6.77 7.36 -6.82
N ILE A 25 -6.35 6.09 -6.78
CA ILE A 25 -5.23 5.66 -5.96
C ILE A 25 -3.98 6.45 -6.31
N LYS A 26 -3.64 6.56 -7.60
CA LYS A 26 -2.43 7.26 -8.05
C LYS A 26 -2.50 8.77 -7.89
N THR A 27 -3.65 9.38 -8.15
CA THR A 27 -3.81 10.84 -8.18
C THR A 27 -4.15 11.44 -6.82
N GLN A 28 -4.80 10.68 -5.93
CA GLN A 28 -5.18 11.15 -4.60
C GLN A 28 -4.43 10.42 -3.48
N HIS A 29 -4.55 9.10 -3.37
CA HIS A 29 -4.03 8.40 -2.19
C HIS A 29 -2.50 8.31 -2.14
N ILE A 30 -1.85 8.06 -3.27
CA ILE A 30 -0.38 8.05 -3.36
C ILE A 30 0.24 9.39 -2.96
N PRO A 31 -0.16 10.55 -3.51
CA PRO A 31 0.40 11.83 -3.09
C PRO A 31 0.12 12.15 -1.61
N ILE A 32 -1.06 11.81 -1.09
CA ILE A 32 -1.35 11.95 0.35
C ILE A 32 -0.36 11.13 1.19
N LEU A 33 -0.09 9.89 0.77
CA LEU A 33 0.93 9.03 1.38
C LEU A 33 2.34 9.63 1.31
N LEU A 34 2.71 10.20 0.17
CA LEU A 34 4.02 10.85 -0.03
C LEU A 34 4.20 12.14 0.76
N LEU A 35 3.10 12.80 1.11
CA LEU A 35 3.10 13.96 1.99
C LEU A 35 3.16 13.55 3.45
N ASN A 36 2.36 12.55 3.84
CA ASN A 36 2.29 12.09 5.22
C ASN A 36 2.19 10.55 5.31
N PRO A 37 3.33 9.84 5.32
CA PRO A 37 3.35 8.39 5.48
C PRO A 37 2.95 7.91 6.88
N LYS A 38 2.72 8.82 7.85
CA LYS A 38 2.27 8.45 9.20
C LYS A 38 0.75 8.22 9.27
N LEU A 39 0.04 8.42 8.15
CA LEU A 39 -1.41 8.17 8.05
C LEU A 39 -1.77 6.67 8.07
N GLY A 40 -0.81 5.79 7.82
CA GLY A 40 -1.03 4.35 7.91
C GLY A 40 -0.92 3.82 9.32
N GLU A 41 -1.62 2.72 9.59
CA GLU A 41 -1.51 1.99 10.83
C GLU A 41 -0.32 1.02 10.77
N LYS A 42 0.56 1.07 11.78
CA LYS A 42 1.65 0.10 11.93
C LYS A 42 1.09 -1.29 12.15
N LEU A 43 1.40 -2.22 11.26
CA LEU A 43 1.08 -3.62 11.44
C LEU A 43 1.93 -4.23 12.56
N LYS A 44 1.39 -5.28 13.19
CA LYS A 44 1.99 -5.99 14.33
C LYS A 44 2.14 -7.47 14.00
N GLY A 45 2.89 -8.20 14.83
CA GLY A 45 3.15 -9.63 14.66
C GLY A 45 4.14 -9.91 13.53
N ASP A 46 3.87 -10.92 12.71
CA ASP A 46 4.71 -11.28 11.55
C ASP A 46 4.91 -10.14 10.54
N LEU A 47 4.03 -9.13 10.55
CA LEU A 47 4.05 -8.01 9.60
C LEU A 47 4.62 -6.73 10.24
N GLN A 48 5.34 -6.87 11.35
CA GLN A 48 5.98 -5.74 12.03
C GLN A 48 6.96 -5.03 11.09
N GLY A 49 6.91 -3.70 11.07
CA GLY A 49 7.71 -2.86 10.15
C GLY A 49 6.96 -2.41 8.89
N THR A 50 5.80 -3.00 8.60
CA THR A 50 4.93 -2.54 7.50
C THR A 50 3.80 -1.65 8.02
N ASN A 51 3.53 -0.55 7.32
CA ASN A 51 2.36 0.31 7.53
C ASN A 51 1.22 -0.06 6.58
N SER A 52 -0.01 0.06 7.06
CA SER A 52 -1.23 -0.22 6.31
C SER A 52 -2.10 1.05 6.25
N TYR A 53 -2.20 1.65 5.07
CA TYR A 53 -3.09 2.78 4.83
C TYR A 53 -4.46 2.28 4.36
N HIS A 54 -5.52 2.70 5.05
CA HIS A 54 -6.89 2.26 4.82
C HIS A 54 -7.69 3.36 4.12
N PHE A 55 -8.41 3.00 3.06
CA PHE A 55 -9.28 3.94 2.33
C PHE A 55 -10.48 3.21 1.71
N THR A 56 -11.54 3.94 1.41
CA THR A 56 -12.79 3.37 0.86
C THR A 56 -13.18 4.13 -0.38
N GLU A 57 -13.25 3.44 -1.52
CA GLU A 57 -13.64 4.01 -2.81
C GLU A 57 -14.74 3.15 -3.42
N SER A 58 -15.76 3.78 -4.00
CA SER A 58 -16.87 3.08 -4.68
C SER A 58 -17.50 1.95 -3.85
N LYS A 59 -17.77 2.21 -2.55
CA LYS A 59 -18.30 1.22 -1.57
C LYS A 59 -17.38 0.02 -1.29
N GLN A 60 -16.13 0.05 -1.74
CA GLN A 60 -15.14 -1.01 -1.54
C GLN A 60 -13.98 -0.50 -0.68
N GLN A 61 -13.63 -1.26 0.35
CA GLN A 61 -12.49 -0.95 1.21
C GLN A 61 -11.20 -1.52 0.61
N PHE A 62 -10.19 -0.65 0.52
CA PHE A 62 -8.87 -0.95 0.01
C PHE A 62 -7.80 -0.63 1.05
N ARG A 63 -6.64 -1.25 0.86
CA ARG A 63 -5.49 -1.10 1.74
C ARG A 63 -4.20 -1.05 0.96
N ILE A 64 -3.31 -0.15 1.35
CA ILE A 64 -1.96 -0.03 0.81
C ILE A 64 -0.99 -0.46 1.92
N ALA A 65 -0.24 -1.54 1.66
CA ALA A 65 0.88 -1.94 2.50
C ALA A 65 2.15 -1.25 1.99
N TYR A 66 2.85 -0.56 2.89
CA TYR A 66 4.08 0.16 2.55
C TYR A 66 5.04 0.22 3.72
N VAL A 67 6.33 0.37 3.41
CA VAL A 67 7.40 0.64 4.39
C VAL A 67 7.93 2.04 4.11
N THR A 68 8.31 2.73 5.18
CA THR A 68 8.79 4.10 5.12
C THR A 68 10.24 4.11 5.55
N ASP A 69 11.09 4.64 4.69
CA ASP A 69 12.51 4.81 4.91
C ASP A 69 12.77 6.30 5.18
N GLU A 70 13.00 6.64 6.45
CA GLU A 70 13.19 8.04 6.87
C GLU A 70 14.57 8.57 6.44
N GLU A 71 15.57 7.70 6.29
CA GLU A 71 16.92 8.07 5.84
C GLU A 71 16.92 8.58 4.40
N THR A 72 16.27 7.85 3.50
CA THR A 72 16.18 8.21 2.07
C THR A 72 14.92 9.01 1.72
N ASN A 73 14.04 9.25 2.70
CA ASN A 73 12.69 9.80 2.50
C ASN A 73 11.92 9.05 1.40
N THR A 74 11.91 7.72 1.49
CA THR A 74 11.29 6.86 0.49
C THR A 74 10.16 6.01 1.08
N ILE A 75 9.07 5.86 0.33
CA ILE A 75 7.95 4.99 0.65
C ILE A 75 7.99 3.82 -0.31
N TYR A 76 8.26 2.64 0.22
CA TYR A 76 8.23 1.38 -0.50
C TYR A 76 6.84 0.77 -0.42
N ILE A 77 6.08 0.92 -1.51
CA ILE A 77 4.74 0.37 -1.64
C ILE A 77 4.86 -1.11 -2.01
N GLN A 78 4.58 -1.94 -1.00
CA GLN A 78 4.70 -3.39 -1.12
C GLN A 78 3.47 -4.00 -1.78
N MET A 79 2.27 -3.53 -1.45
CA MET A 79 1.02 -4.10 -1.98
C MET A 79 -0.15 -3.11 -1.96
N ILE A 80 -1.06 -3.26 -2.93
CA ILE A 80 -2.35 -2.56 -2.94
C ILE A 80 -3.44 -3.62 -3.13
N ALA A 81 -4.36 -3.79 -2.19
CA ALA A 81 -5.39 -4.81 -2.31
C ALA A 81 -6.71 -4.42 -1.62
N LYS A 82 -7.80 -5.07 -2.03
CA LYS A 82 -9.07 -5.02 -1.30
C LYS A 82 -8.92 -5.64 0.09
N ARG A 83 -9.63 -5.12 1.09
CA ARG A 83 -9.57 -5.57 2.50
C ARG A 83 -9.63 -7.09 2.65
N GLY A 84 -10.54 -7.76 1.95
CA GLY A 84 -10.77 -9.21 2.09
C GLY A 84 -9.55 -10.08 1.81
N ASN A 85 -8.70 -9.70 0.86
CA ASN A 85 -7.51 -10.50 0.47
C ASN A 85 -6.19 -9.92 1.00
N PHE A 86 -6.23 -8.78 1.71
CA PHE A 86 -5.04 -8.04 2.10
C PHE A 86 -4.10 -8.86 3.00
N TYR A 87 -4.55 -9.34 4.16
CA TYR A 87 -3.65 -10.02 5.10
C TYR A 87 -3.05 -11.32 4.53
N ASN A 88 -3.85 -12.10 3.80
CA ASN A 88 -3.40 -13.36 3.20
C ASN A 88 -2.34 -13.13 2.11
N LEU A 89 -2.51 -12.11 1.27
CA LEU A 89 -1.54 -11.77 0.24
C LEU A 89 -0.27 -11.17 0.84
N LEU A 90 -0.42 -10.33 1.88
CA LEU A 90 0.72 -9.69 2.54
C LEU A 90 1.60 -10.72 3.25
N LYS A 91 1.00 -11.65 4.02
CA LYS A 91 1.75 -12.76 4.65
C LYS A 91 2.48 -13.64 3.64
N LYS A 92 1.94 -13.82 2.43
CA LYS A 92 2.61 -14.58 1.37
C LYS A 92 3.82 -13.82 0.78
N ARG A 93 3.80 -12.49 0.79
CA ARG A 93 4.92 -11.66 0.32
C ARG A 93 6.03 -11.57 1.36
N ASP A 94 5.66 -11.41 2.61
CA ASP A 94 6.58 -11.37 3.74
C ASP A 94 7.45 -12.64 3.80
N ARG A 95 6.85 -13.82 3.64
CA ARG A 95 7.57 -15.11 3.58
C ARG A 95 8.41 -15.33 2.31
N ALA A 96 8.26 -14.48 1.29
CA ALA A 96 8.91 -14.64 -0.01
C ALA A 96 10.11 -13.68 -0.19
N GLN A 97 10.39 -12.84 0.81
CA GLN A 97 11.64 -12.06 0.92
C GLN A 97 12.68 -12.86 1.71
#